data_AF-A0A7Z2GIP0-F1
#
_entry.id   AF-A0A7Z2GIP0-F1
#
_cell.length_a   1.000
_cell.length_b   1.000
_cell.length_c   1.000
_cell.angle_alpha   90.00
_cell.angle_beta   90.00
_cell.angle_gamma   90.00
#
_symmetry.space_group_name_H-M   'P 1'
#
loop_
_entity.id
_entity.type
_entity.pdbx_description
1 polymer ?
#
loop_
_entity_poly.entity_id
_entity_poly.type
_entity_poly.pdbx_seq_one_letter_code
_entity_poly.pdbx_strand_id
1 'polypeptide(L)'
;MADEAPTEYFIQGITSNGKKFRPSDWSERLAGVMSSFGPKASANARGPNAYLRYSLYVRPTMIGDLKCVILDSRLKDIEPMAFNFVLNFAKDNDLLVTEACELPLEHAAQQPGGVKR
;
A
#
# COMPACT_ATOMS: atom_id res chain seq x y z
N MET A 1 26.19 5.08 -3.96
CA MET A 1 24.97 5.88 -3.69
C MET A 1 24.04 4.91 -3.02
N ALA A 2 23.68 5.13 -1.75
CA ALA A 2 22.84 4.18 -1.04
C ALA A 2 21.55 4.01 -1.84
N ASP A 3 21.25 2.77 -2.17
CA ASP A 3 19.98 2.35 -2.75
C ASP A 3 18.94 2.56 -1.64
N GLU A 4 18.50 3.80 -1.46
CA GLU A 4 17.40 4.13 -0.55
C GLU A 4 16.18 3.43 -1.11
N ALA A 5 15.76 2.36 -0.44
CA ALA A 5 14.53 1.66 -0.78
C ALA A 5 13.40 2.70 -0.87
N PRO A 6 12.57 2.65 -1.92
CA PRO A 6 11.53 3.63 -2.13
C PRO A 6 10.59 3.64 -0.92
N THR A 7 10.37 4.82 -0.33
CA THR A 7 9.45 4.98 0.80
C THR A 7 8.06 4.50 0.40
N GLU A 8 7.48 3.59 1.18
CA GLU A 8 6.10 3.17 1.03
C GLU A 8 5.23 3.82 2.12
N TYR A 9 3.98 4.11 1.78
CA TYR A 9 2.97 4.64 2.70
C TYR A 9 1.87 3.62 2.87
N PHE A 10 1.49 3.34 4.11
CA PHE A 10 0.35 2.50 4.47
C PHE A 10 -0.84 3.38 4.82
N ILE A 11 -1.87 3.36 3.97
CA ILE A 11 -3.17 3.96 4.25
C ILE A 11 -4.03 2.88 4.88
N GLN A 12 -4.33 3.04 6.16
CA GLN A 12 -5.05 2.05 6.95
C GLN A 12 -6.54 2.36 6.91
N GLY A 13 -7.37 1.32 6.76
CA GLY A 13 -8.83 1.41 6.78
C GLY A 13 -9.39 1.63 8.19
N ILE A 14 -8.76 2.51 8.96
CA ILE A 14 -9.14 2.95 10.29
C ILE A 14 -9.01 4.46 10.35
N THR A 15 -9.99 5.13 10.94
CA THR A 15 -9.95 6.58 11.10
C THR A 15 -9.10 6.99 12.30
N SER A 16 -8.75 8.28 12.41
CA SER A 16 -8.07 8.83 13.59
C SER A 16 -8.85 8.59 14.90
N ASN A 17 -10.17 8.44 14.81
CA ASN A 17 -11.08 8.10 15.90
C ASN A 17 -11.20 6.59 16.19
N GLY A 18 -10.38 5.74 15.56
CA GLY A 18 -10.35 4.29 15.78
C GLY A 18 -11.48 3.50 15.13
N LYS A 19 -12.26 4.10 14.21
CA LYS A 19 -13.37 3.41 13.54
C LYS A 19 -12.90 2.75 12.25
N LYS A 20 -13.33 1.51 11.99
CA LYS A 20 -13.07 0.84 10.71
C LYS A 20 -13.76 1.58 9.56
N PHE A 21 -13.02 1.88 8.51
CA PHE A 21 -13.54 2.50 7.31
C PHE A 21 -14.39 1.53 6.49
N ARG A 22 -15.42 2.06 5.82
CA ARG A 22 -16.39 1.30 5.03
C ARG A 22 -16.58 1.98 3.67
N PRO A 23 -16.92 1.21 2.62
CA PRO A 23 -17.22 -0.22 2.63
C PRO A 23 -15.95 -1.09 2.76
N SER A 24 -16.11 -2.39 3.05
CA SER A 24 -14.96 -3.30 3.29
C SER A 24 -14.10 -3.58 2.06
N ASP A 25 -14.57 -3.22 0.87
CA ASP A 25 -13.90 -3.35 -0.42
C ASP A 25 -13.28 -2.02 -0.90
N TRP A 26 -13.17 -1.02 -0.02
CA TRP A 26 -12.63 0.30 -0.38
C TRP A 26 -11.19 0.23 -0.92
N SER A 27 -10.36 -0.65 -0.37
CA SER A 27 -8.96 -0.79 -0.78
C SER A 27 -8.85 -1.30 -2.21
N GLU A 28 -9.67 -2.27 -2.57
CA GLU A 28 -9.77 -2.86 -3.90
C GLU A 28 -10.33 -1.85 -4.90
N ARG A 29 -11.32 -1.03 -4.48
CA ARG A 29 -11.87 0.06 -5.30
C ARG A 29 -10.82 1.13 -5.58
N LEU A 30 -10.11 1.60 -4.56
CA LEU A 30 -9.07 2.61 -4.72
C LEU A 30 -7.95 2.09 -5.62
N ALA A 31 -7.45 0.88 -5.38
CA ALA A 31 -6.43 0.26 -6.22
C ALA A 31 -6.91 0.02 -7.67
N GLY A 32 -8.19 -0.28 -7.86
CA GLY A 32 -8.82 -0.39 -9.17
C GLY A 32 -8.80 0.93 -9.95
N VAL A 33 -9.17 2.04 -9.31
CA VAL A 33 -9.06 3.39 -9.89
C VAL A 33 -7.61 3.69 -10.29
N MET A 34 -6.66 3.25 -9.47
CA MET A 34 -5.24 3.50 -9.68
C MET A 34 -4.57 2.57 -10.71
N SER A 35 -5.26 1.53 -11.20
CA SER A 35 -4.70 0.54 -12.13
C SER A 35 -4.21 1.15 -13.46
N SER A 36 -4.81 2.27 -13.89
CA SER A 36 -4.45 2.98 -15.12
C SER A 36 -3.23 3.91 -14.99
N PHE A 37 -2.65 4.05 -13.79
CA PHE A 37 -1.56 4.99 -13.53
C PHE A 37 -0.21 4.29 -13.38
N GLY A 38 0.79 4.76 -14.13
CA GLY A 38 2.18 4.28 -14.11
C GLY A 38 2.68 3.74 -15.47
N PRO A 39 4.00 3.51 -15.62
CA PRO A 39 4.65 3.30 -16.93
C PRO A 39 4.19 2.04 -17.67
N LYS A 40 3.55 1.11 -16.97
CA LYS A 40 3.09 -0.18 -17.51
C LYS A 40 1.56 -0.36 -17.48
N ALA A 41 0.79 0.67 -17.12
CA ALA A 41 -0.67 0.61 -17.17
C ALA A 41 -1.19 0.26 -18.58
N SER A 42 -0.49 0.71 -19.64
CA SER A 42 -0.80 0.37 -21.04
C SER A 42 -0.19 -0.95 -21.52
N ALA A 43 1.00 -1.32 -21.04
CA ALA A 43 1.69 -2.56 -21.45
C ALA A 43 1.13 -3.82 -20.78
N ASN A 44 0.62 -3.71 -19.55
CA ASN A 44 0.06 -4.83 -18.79
C ASN A 44 -1.44 -5.06 -19.08
N ALA A 45 -2.07 -4.19 -19.87
CA ALA A 45 -3.47 -4.27 -20.28
C ALA A 45 -3.70 -5.13 -21.55
N ARG A 46 -2.63 -5.60 -22.21
CA ARG A 46 -2.74 -6.40 -23.44
C ARG A 46 -2.48 -7.88 -23.16
N GLY A 47 -3.53 -8.61 -22.77
CA GLY A 47 -3.50 -10.06 -22.66
C GLY A 47 -4.83 -10.63 -22.15
N PRO A 48 -5.09 -11.93 -22.34
CA PRO A 48 -6.36 -12.59 -21.94
C PRO A 48 -6.64 -12.58 -20.42
N ASN A 49 -5.73 -12.04 -19.60
CA ASN A 49 -5.86 -11.85 -18.14
C ASN A 49 -5.80 -10.36 -17.72
N ALA A 50 -6.26 -9.44 -18.58
CA ALA A 50 -6.22 -8.00 -18.32
C ALA A 50 -7.20 -7.52 -17.22
N TYR A 51 -7.99 -8.42 -16.62
CA TYR A 51 -9.22 -8.02 -15.93
C TYR A 51 -9.05 -7.39 -14.55
N LEU A 52 -7.98 -7.63 -13.78
CA LEU A 52 -7.82 -7.06 -12.44
C LEU A 52 -6.34 -6.95 -12.01
N ARG A 53 -5.52 -6.22 -12.76
CA ARG A 53 -4.12 -5.97 -12.33
C ARG A 53 -3.99 -4.57 -11.74
N TYR A 54 -3.85 -4.51 -10.42
CA TYR A 54 -3.53 -3.28 -9.70
C TYR A 54 -2.20 -2.69 -10.16
N SER A 55 -2.03 -1.37 -10.00
CA SER A 55 -0.75 -0.72 -10.24
C SER A 55 0.29 -1.25 -9.24
N LEU A 56 1.55 -1.37 -9.68
CA LEU A 56 2.65 -1.74 -8.78
C LEU A 56 2.82 -0.73 -7.64
N TYR A 57 2.41 0.52 -7.87
CA TYR A 57 2.57 1.61 -6.93
C TYR A 57 1.39 1.80 -5.97
N VAL A 58 0.22 1.20 -6.27
CA VAL A 58 -0.96 1.27 -5.40
C VAL A 58 -1.56 -0.11 -5.27
N ARG A 59 -1.35 -0.74 -4.11
CA ARG A 59 -1.67 -2.16 -3.88
C ARG A 59 -2.61 -2.31 -2.69
N PRO A 60 -3.74 -3.03 -2.82
CA PRO A 60 -4.55 -3.36 -1.67
C PRO A 60 -3.84 -4.45 -0.85
N THR A 61 -3.93 -4.36 0.47
CA THR A 61 -3.38 -5.36 1.39
C THR A 61 -4.27 -5.49 2.64
N MET A 62 -3.95 -6.45 3.50
CA MET A 62 -4.52 -6.53 4.84
C MET A 62 -3.43 -6.59 5.89
N ILE A 63 -3.59 -5.80 6.95
CA ILE A 63 -2.74 -5.83 8.13
C ILE A 63 -3.63 -6.29 9.28
N GLY A 64 -3.47 -7.55 9.70
CA GLY A 64 -4.44 -8.23 10.56
C GLY A 64 -5.82 -8.25 9.90
N ASP A 65 -6.84 -7.73 10.61
CA ASP A 65 -8.23 -7.62 10.14
C ASP A 65 -8.60 -6.23 9.59
N LEU A 66 -7.60 -5.42 9.23
CA LEU A 66 -7.78 -4.11 8.63
C LEU A 66 -7.38 -4.13 7.16
N LYS A 67 -8.29 -3.63 6.33
CA LYS A 67 -8.04 -3.35 4.92
C LYS A 67 -7.13 -2.14 4.81
N CYS A 68 -6.07 -2.24 4.02
CA CYS A 68 -5.09 -1.17 3.84
C CYS A 68 -4.73 -1.01 2.36
N VAL A 69 -4.14 0.11 2.01
CA VAL A 69 -3.54 0.37 0.70
C VAL A 69 -2.09 0.78 0.89
N ILE A 70 -1.20 0.15 0.14
CA ILE A 70 0.22 0.51 0.05
C ILE A 70 0.37 1.49 -1.11
N LEU A 71 0.99 2.64 -0.86
CA LEU A 71 1.31 3.65 -1.85
C LEU A 71 2.84 3.84 -1.92
N ASP A 72 3.42 3.64 -3.09
CA ASP A 72 4.87 3.76 -3.32
C ASP A 72 5.22 5.21 -3.73
N SER A 73 6.25 5.77 -3.08
CA SER A 73 6.74 7.14 -3.34
C SER A 73 7.19 7.37 -4.78
N ARG A 74 7.63 6.33 -5.52
CA ARG A 74 8.00 6.43 -6.94
C ARG A 74 6.85 6.87 -7.83
N LEU A 75 5.59 6.67 -7.40
CA LEU A 75 4.45 7.20 -8.14
C LEU A 75 4.45 8.73 -8.18
N LYS A 76 5.03 9.38 -7.16
CA LYS A 76 5.16 10.84 -7.13
C LYS A 76 6.02 11.36 -8.26
N ASP A 77 7.09 10.65 -8.62
CA ASP A 77 7.99 11.05 -9.70
C ASP A 77 7.42 10.77 -11.10
N ILE A 78 6.53 9.77 -11.19
CA ILE A 78 5.93 9.33 -12.45
C ILE A 78 4.63 10.07 -12.75
N GLU A 79 3.71 10.09 -11.79
CA GLU A 79 2.38 10.69 -11.89
C GLU A 79 2.03 11.41 -10.55
N PRO A 80 2.58 12.62 -10.31
CA PRO A 80 2.39 13.34 -9.05
C PRO A 80 0.92 13.58 -8.70
N MET A 81 0.07 13.80 -9.70
CA MET A 81 -1.37 13.99 -9.51
C MET A 81 -2.04 12.73 -8.97
N ALA A 82 -1.63 11.56 -9.45
CA ALA A 82 -2.15 10.26 -9.01
C ALA A 82 -1.69 9.96 -7.57
N PHE A 83 -0.43 10.24 -7.25
CA PHE A 83 0.08 10.15 -5.87
C PHE A 83 -0.72 11.06 -4.91
N ASN A 84 -0.92 12.33 -5.30
CA ASN A 84 -1.66 13.29 -4.48
C ASN A 84 -3.14 12.91 -4.34
N PHE A 85 -3.75 12.33 -5.38
CA PHE A 85 -5.12 11.82 -5.31
C PHE A 85 -5.28 10.77 -4.21
N VAL A 86 -4.34 9.81 -4.12
CA VAL A 86 -4.38 8.74 -3.10
C VAL A 86 -4.18 9.30 -1.69
N LEU A 87 -3.26 10.25 -1.51
CA LEU A 87 -3.08 10.91 -0.21
C LEU A 87 -4.26 11.79 0.20
N ASN A 88 -4.84 12.54 -0.73
CA ASN A 88 -6.03 13.33 -0.47
C ASN A 88 -7.23 12.44 -0.15
N PHE A 89 -7.38 11.30 -0.82
CA PHE A 89 -8.40 10.31 -0.46
C PHE A 89 -8.28 9.88 1.00
N ALA A 90 -7.07 9.60 1.48
CA ALA A 90 -6.85 9.26 2.89
C ALA A 90 -7.24 10.42 3.82
N LYS A 91 -6.81 11.64 3.49
CA LYS A 91 -7.08 12.85 4.27
C LYS A 91 -8.58 13.16 4.36
N ASP A 92 -9.28 13.12 3.24
CA ASP A 92 -10.71 13.45 3.14
C ASP A 92 -11.59 12.45 3.89
N ASN A 93 -11.09 11.21 4.04
CA ASN A 93 -11.77 10.14 4.77
C ASN A 93 -11.23 9.93 6.20
N ASP A 94 -10.38 10.84 6.70
CA ASP A 94 -9.78 10.78 8.04
C ASP A 94 -9.02 9.45 8.31
N LEU A 95 -8.41 8.86 7.27
CA LEU A 95 -7.70 7.59 7.36
C LEU A 95 -6.29 7.78 7.91
N LEU A 96 -5.85 6.84 8.74
CA LEU A 96 -4.47 6.84 9.23
C LEU A 96 -3.50 6.49 8.10
N VAL A 97 -2.46 7.32 7.95
CA VAL A 97 -1.36 7.09 7.01
C VAL A 97 -0.07 6.96 7.79
N THR A 98 0.68 5.88 7.55
CA THR A 98 1.96 5.60 8.20
C THR A 98 3.03 5.30 7.16
N GLU A 99 4.20 5.90 7.30
CA GLU A 99 5.36 5.54 6.47
C GLU A 99 5.89 4.16 6.88
N ALA A 100 6.16 3.33 5.87
CA ALA A 100 6.83 2.06 6.02
C ALA A 100 8.31 2.33 6.31
N CYS A 101 8.72 2.19 7.57
CA CYS A 101 10.14 1.96 7.84
C CYS A 101 10.43 0.48 7.59
N GLU A 102 11.31 0.17 6.64
CA GLU A 102 11.92 -1.15 6.57
C GLU A 102 12.65 -1.40 7.90
N LEU A 103 12.16 -2.36 8.68
CA LEU A 103 12.95 -2.89 9.79
C LEU A 103 14.06 -3.75 9.16
N PRO A 104 15.35 -3.47 9.44
CA PRO A 104 16.43 -4.37 9.06
C PRO A 104 16.10 -5.79 9.53
N LEU A 105 16.36 -6.79 8.67
CA LEU A 105 16.03 -8.20 8.85
C LEU A 105 16.59 -8.85 10.14
N GLU A 106 17.31 -8.12 10.99
CA GLU A 106 17.99 -8.64 12.18
C GLU A 106 17.07 -8.97 13.37
N HIS A 107 15.79 -8.59 13.35
CA HIS A 107 14.86 -8.83 14.47
C HIS A 107 13.80 -9.92 14.24
N ALA A 108 13.94 -10.77 13.23
CA ALA A 108 13.13 -11.98 13.10
C ALA A 108 13.56 -13.04 14.15
N ALA A 109 13.09 -12.86 15.39
CA ALA A 109 12.89 -13.89 16.42
C ALA A 109 14.11 -14.78 16.78
N GLN A 110 14.94 -14.32 17.73
CA GLN A 110 15.64 -15.23 18.63
C GLN A 110 14.58 -15.95 19.50
N GLN A 111 14.21 -17.19 19.14
CA GLN A 111 13.37 -18.05 19.98
C GLN A 111 14.12 -18.37 21.29
N PRO A 112 13.55 -18.18 22.49
CA PRO A 112 14.14 -18.67 23.72
C PRO A 112 13.73 -20.13 23.91
N GLY A 113 14.43 -21.05 23.25
CA GLY A 113 14.24 -22.49 23.39
C GLY A 113 15.23 -23.10 24.37
N GLY A 114 15.08 -22.86 25.67
CA GLY A 114 15.73 -23.66 26.69
C GLY A 114 14.98 -24.99 26.90
N VAL A 115 15.71 -26.11 26.94
CA VAL A 115 15.64 -27.14 27.99
C VAL A 115 16.75 -28.17 27.74
N LYS A 116 17.65 -28.24 28.71
CA LYS A 116 18.62 -29.33 28.90
C LYS A 116 17.84 -30.60 29.27
N ARG A 117 18.10 -31.72 28.60
CA ARG A 117 18.14 -33.06 29.19
C ARG A 117 19.21 -33.87 28.48
#